data_AF-A0A5S3YM14-F1
#
_entry.id   AF-A0A5S3YM14-F1
#
_cell.length_a   1.000
_cell.length_b   1.000
_cell.length_c   1.000
_cell.angle_alpha   90.00
_cell.angle_beta   90.00
_cell.angle_gamma   90.00
#
_symmetry.space_group_name_H-M   'P 1'
#
loop_
_entity.id
_entity.type
_entity.pdbx_description
1 polymer ?
#
loop_
_entity_poly.entity_id
_entity_poly.type
_entity_poly.pdbx_seq_one_letter_code
_entity_poly.pdbx_strand_id
1 'polypeptide(L)' 'MAVNEFSELKNYLDTQIIGQPELTQALLIAVLADGHLLVEGPPGLAKTRAVNALAKGIEGSFQRVQF' A
#
# COMPACT_ATOMS: atom_id res chain seq x y z
N MET A 1 -9.15 -17.83 7.74
CA MET A 1 -8.31 -17.88 6.52
C MET A 1 -8.11 -16.47 5.99
N ALA A 2 -9.11 -15.81 5.42
CA ALA A 2 -8.97 -14.42 4.89
C ALA A 2 -8.42 -13.37 5.87
N VAL A 3 -8.83 -13.39 7.15
CA VAL A 3 -8.33 -12.43 8.15
C VAL A 3 -6.82 -12.59 8.41
N ASN A 4 -6.31 -13.82 8.33
CA ASN A 4 -4.89 -14.09 8.55
C ASN A 4 -4.07 -13.62 7.34
N GLU A 5 -4.53 -13.90 6.12
CA GLU A 5 -3.92 -13.43 4.87
C GLU A 5 -3.84 -11.90 4.84
N PHE A 6 -4.89 -11.21 5.30
CA PHE A 6 -4.90 -9.77 5.39
C PHE A 6 -3.90 -9.23 6.43
N SER A 7 -3.76 -9.92 7.56
CA SER A 7 -2.76 -9.58 8.58
C SER A 7 -1.33 -9.79 8.05
N GLU A 8 -1.10 -10.87 7.29
CA GLU A 8 0.18 -11.13 6.64
C GLU A 8 0.52 -10.07 5.58
N LEU A 9 -0.46 -9.65 4.78
CA LEU A 9 -0.31 -8.55 3.83
C LEU A 9 0.08 -7.24 4.55
N LYS A 10 -0.61 -6.91 5.65
CA LYS A 10 -0.27 -5.73 6.46
C LYS A 10 1.17 -5.81 6.96
N ASN A 11 1.58 -6.94 7.55
CA ASN A 11 2.93 -7.13 8.06
C ASN A 11 3.97 -6.99 6.96
N TYR A 12 3.70 -7.57 5.78
CA TYR A 12 4.56 -7.40 4.60
C TYR A 12 4.71 -5.93 4.21
N LEU A 13 3.60 -5.17 4.15
CA LEU A 13 3.64 -3.74 3.81
C LEU A 13 4.41 -2.92 4.83
N ASP A 14 4.26 -3.20 6.13
CA ASP A 14 5.00 -2.51 7.19
C ASP A 14 6.53 -2.73 7.07
N THR A 15 6.98 -3.87 6.51
CA THR A 15 8.42 -4.06 6.20
C THR A 15 8.91 -3.23 5.00
N GLN A 16 8.01 -2.84 4.10
CA GLN A 16 8.33 -2.06 2.90
C GLN A 16 8.20 -0.55 3.14
N ILE A 17 7.29 -0.15 4.03
CA ILE A 17 6.90 1.23 4.30
C ILE A 17 7.36 1.60 5.72
N ILE A 18 8.65 1.89 5.84
CA ILE A 18 9.27 2.15 7.15
C ILE A 18 8.78 3.49 7.71
N GLY A 19 8.28 3.46 8.95
CA GLY A 19 7.92 4.66 9.72
C GLY A 19 6.61 5.34 9.28
N GLN A 20 5.78 4.69 8.45
CA GLN A 20 4.48 5.23 8.05
C GLN A 20 3.35 4.19 8.19
N PRO A 21 3.00 3.79 9.43
CA PRO A 21 1.93 2.81 9.67
C PRO A 21 0.56 3.29 9.17
N GLU A 22 0.31 4.61 9.21
CA GLU A 22 -0.94 5.21 8.71
C GLU A 22 -1.11 5.03 7.20
N LEU A 23 -0.01 5.14 6.43
CA LEU A 23 -0.05 4.92 4.98
C LEU A 23 -0.39 3.45 4.67
N THR A 24 0.24 2.50 5.37
CA THR A 24 -0.11 1.07 5.23
C THR A 24 -1.60 0.85 5.49
N GLN A 25 -2.11 1.41 6.58
CA GLN A 25 -3.50 1.23 6.97
C GLN A 25 -4.48 1.85 5.95
N ALA A 26 -4.18 3.06 5.46
CA ALA A 26 -5.01 3.73 4.47
C ALA A 26 -5.04 2.97 3.12
N LEU A 27 -3.90 2.41 2.69
CA LEU A 27 -3.82 1.55 1.50
C LEU A 27 -4.70 0.31 1.63
N LEU A 28 -4.63 -0.36 2.77
CA LEU A 28 -5.44 -1.55 3.06
C LEU A 28 -6.94 -1.24 3.09
N ILE A 29 -7.32 -0.12 3.71
CA ILE A 29 -8.71 0.35 3.73
C ILE A 29 -9.21 0.64 2.31
N ALA A 30 -8.39 1.31 1.49
CA ALA A 30 -8.76 1.64 0.11
C ALA A 30 -9.07 0.38 -0.70
N VAL A 31 -8.24 -0.68 -0.59
CA VAL A 31 -8.51 -1.95 -1.29
C VAL A 31 -9.80 -2.61 -0.80
N LEU A 32 -10.02 -2.68 0.51
CA LEU A 32 -11.23 -3.29 1.06
C LEU A 32 -12.52 -2.54 0.69
N ALA A 33 -12.42 -1.22 0.52
CA ALA A 33 -13.54 -0.37 0.17
C ALA A 33 -13.77 -0.23 -1.35
N ASP A 34 -12.95 -0.89 -2.18
CA ASP A 34 -12.89 -0.64 -3.64
C ASP A 34 -12.73 0.87 -3.95
N GLY A 35 -11.89 1.54 -3.15
CA GLY A 35 -11.72 2.98 -3.14
C GLY A 35 -10.45 3.46 -3.86
N HIS A 36 -10.36 4.77 -4.03
CA HIS A 36 -9.17 5.44 -4.57
C HIS A 36 -8.46 6.24 -3.48
N LEU A 37 -7.14 6.36 -3.58
CA LEU A 37 -6.33 7.03 -2.58
C LEU A 37 -5.43 8.08 -3.22
N LEU A 38 -5.48 9.30 -2.70
CA LEU A 38 -4.56 10.38 -3.06
C LEU A 38 -3.44 10.42 -2.01
N VAL A 39 -2.20 10.09 -2.42
CA VAL A 39 -1.05 10.09 -1.51
C VAL A 39 -0.28 11.41 -1.64
N GLU A 40 -0.48 12.32 -0.68
CA GLU A 40 0.25 13.58 -0.60
C GLU A 40 1.39 13.51 0.43
N GLY A 41 2.43 14.32 0.20
CA GLY A 41 3.53 14.48 1.16
C GLY A 41 4.83 14.87 0.49
N PRO A 42 5.89 15.12 1.28
CA PRO A 42 7.24 15.37 0.79
C PRO A 42 7.77 14.31 -0.20
N PRO A 43 8.67 14.66 -1.12
CA PRO A 43 9.39 13.68 -1.92
C PRO A 43 10.25 12.77 -1.02
N GLY A 44 10.41 11.51 -1.41
CA GLY A 44 11.24 10.55 -0.66
C GLY A 44 10.52 9.71 0.41
N LEU A 45 9.24 9.97 0.69
CA LEU A 45 8.44 9.21 1.68
C LEU A 45 7.87 7.88 1.15
N ALA A 46 8.63 7.15 0.33
CA ALA A 46 8.28 5.82 -0.15
C ALA A 46 6.90 5.66 -0.85
N LYS A 47 6.22 6.74 -1.28
CA LYS A 47 4.89 6.69 -1.91
C LYS A 47 4.79 5.71 -3.08
N THR A 48 5.74 5.80 -4.03
CA THR A 48 5.82 4.87 -5.16
C THR A 48 6.12 3.43 -4.70
N ARG A 49 6.98 3.27 -3.69
CA ARG A 49 7.32 1.95 -3.13
C ARG A 49 6.11 1.31 -2.46
N ALA A 50 5.31 2.11 -1.73
CA ALA A 50 4.13 1.66 -1.02
C ALA A 50 3.08 1.09 -1.97
N VAL A 51 2.74 1.82 -3.03
CA VAL A 51 1.76 1.37 -4.03
C VAL A 51 2.28 0.14 -4.81
N ASN A 52 3.57 0.11 -5.16
CA ASN A 52 4.17 -1.06 -5.83
C ASN A 52 4.22 -2.29 -4.92
N ALA A 53 4.52 -2.12 -3.62
CA ALA A 53 4.50 -3.21 -2.65
C ALA A 53 3.07 -3.76 -2.47
N LEU A 54 2.07 -2.88 -2.37
CA LEU A 54 0.67 -3.29 -2.32
C LEU A 54 0.28 -4.12 -3.54
N ALA A 55 0.57 -3.63 -4.74
CA ALA A 55 0.27 -4.37 -5.98
C ALA A 55 0.90 -5.77 -5.97
N LYS A 56 2.17 -5.89 -5.56
CA LYS A 56 2.84 -7.19 -5.43
C LYS A 56 2.19 -8.10 -4.39
N GLY A 57 1.73 -7.55 -3.27
CA GLY A 57 1.12 -8.31 -2.17
C GLY A 57 -0.28 -8.84 -2.47
N ILE A 58 -0.97 -8.28 -3.48
CA ILE A 58 -2.33 -8.71 -3.90
C ILE A 58 -2.37 -9.24 -5.33
N GLU A 59 -1.21 -9.54 -5.93
CA GLU A 59 -1.08 -9.95 -7.34
C GLU A 59 -1.72 -8.96 -8.34
N GLY A 60 -1.77 -7.68 -7.96
CA GLY A 60 -2.28 -6.59 -8.78
C GLY A 60 -1.25 -6.00 -9.74
N SER A 61 -1.72 -5.22 -10.71
CA SER A 61 -0.87 -4.49 -11.64
C SER A 61 -0.52 -3.10 -11.11
N PHE A 62 0.75 -2.73 -11.14
CA PHE A 62 1.22 -1.37 -10.87
C PHE A 62 1.56 -0.64 -12.17
N GLN A 63 1.00 0.55 -12.36
CA GLN A 63 1.34 1.46 -13.45
C GLN A 63 1.60 2.87 -12.91
N ARG A 64 2.67 3.50 -13.40
CA ARG A 64 3.03 4.88 -13.04
C ARG A 64 2.87 5.77 -14.27
N VAL A 65 2.01 6.78 -14.16
CA VAL A 65 1.84 7.82 -15.18
C VAL A 65 2.40 9.12 -14.60
N GLN A 66 3.37 9.73 -15.29
CA GLN A 66 3.94 11.04 -14.95
C GLN A 66 4.05 11.85 -16.24
N PHE A 67 3.64 13.11 -16.18
CA PHE A 67 3.80 14.10 -17.24
C PHE A 67 4.91 15.09 -16.87
#